data_AF-B8HEL9-F1
#
_entry.id   AF-B8HEL9-F1
#
_cell.length_a   1.000
_cell.length_b   1.000
_cell.length_c   1.000
_cell.angle_alpha   90.00
_cell.angle_beta   90.00
_cell.angle_gamma   90.00
#
_symmetry.space_group_name_H-M   'P 1'
#
loop_
_entity.id
_entity.type
_entity.pdbx_description
1 polymer ?
#
loop_
_entity_poly.entity_id
_entity_poly.type
_entity_poly.pdbx_seq_one_letter_code
_entity_poly.pdbx_strand_id
1 'polypeptide(L)'
;MEHERTDAANDQASRQQGQLTPRASRVAGKTLNVPVLIILAIVVALALGVLLNPLPKPAELAILNRPATAADTLPEGVAPVPNGEHTLRLVADADGIRYFVSQNKDASTSCLTVFPDNYPRQWVAGCGTGTKGNQEITRIGSNGIVSAVLVPDGYDASELEQGGFKRIHDNVYAARTPRVPGSF
;
A
#
# COMPACT_ATOMS: atom_id res chain seq x y z
N MET A 1 -17.25 -34.38 -49.84
CA MET A 1 -17.81 -33.84 -48.58
C MET A 1 -17.34 -32.40 -48.48
N GLU A 2 -17.78 -31.46 -49.34
CA GLU A 2 -19.18 -31.02 -49.62
C GLU A 2 -19.91 -30.73 -48.31
N HIS A 3 -20.57 -29.61 -48.05
CA HIS A 3 -20.92 -28.31 -48.69
C HIS A 3 -21.27 -27.44 -47.43
N GLU A 4 -21.33 -26.12 -47.36
CA GLU A 4 -22.06 -25.19 -48.21
C GLU A 4 -21.76 -23.77 -47.70
N ARG A 5 -21.55 -22.88 -48.67
CA ARG A 5 -21.41 -21.43 -48.55
C ARG A 5 -22.72 -20.87 -49.12
N THR A 6 -23.32 -19.85 -48.51
CA THR A 6 -24.36 -19.09 -49.19
C THR A 6 -24.19 -17.60 -48.93
N ASP A 7 -23.84 -16.93 -50.02
CA ASP A 7 -23.79 -15.50 -50.25
C ASP A 7 -25.20 -14.92 -50.56
N ALA A 8 -25.39 -13.62 -50.29
CA ALA A 8 -26.19 -12.67 -51.08
C ALA A 8 -25.99 -11.28 -50.42
N ALA A 9 -25.36 -10.23 -50.98
CA ALA A 9 -25.23 -9.68 -52.33
C ALA A 9 -26.53 -9.06 -52.92
N ASN A 10 -26.63 -7.73 -52.86
CA ASN A 10 -27.05 -6.77 -53.92
C ASN A 10 -27.20 -5.38 -53.27
N ASP A 11 -26.50 -4.29 -53.58
CA ASP A 11 -25.95 -3.71 -54.82
C ASP A 11 -26.97 -2.93 -55.69
N GLN A 12 -26.45 -1.84 -56.30
CA GLN A 12 -27.05 -0.84 -57.19
C GLN A 12 -27.66 0.41 -56.52
N ALA A 13 -27.50 1.65 -57.00
CA ALA A 13 -26.66 2.31 -58.02
C ALA A 13 -27.01 3.82 -57.89
N SER A 14 -26.05 4.72 -57.71
CA SER A 14 -25.42 5.54 -58.75
C SER A 14 -26.37 6.39 -59.63
N ARG A 15 -26.31 7.73 -59.47
CA ARG A 15 -26.26 8.79 -60.52
C ARG A 15 -26.71 10.16 -59.99
N GLN A 16 -25.81 11.14 -59.93
CA GLN A 16 -25.72 12.24 -60.93
C GLN A 16 -24.74 13.33 -60.46
N GLN A 17 -23.88 13.71 -61.41
CA GLN A 17 -22.93 14.81 -61.38
C GLN A 17 -23.64 16.15 -61.64
N GLY A 18 -23.12 17.24 -61.07
CA GLY A 18 -23.47 18.61 -61.44
C GLY A 18 -22.59 19.63 -60.74
N GLN A 19 -21.61 20.17 -61.45
CA GLN A 19 -20.71 21.27 -61.07
C GLN A 19 -21.47 22.52 -60.60
N LEU A 20 -20.86 23.31 -59.68
CA LEU A 20 -20.68 24.77 -59.79
C LEU A 20 -19.91 25.32 -58.55
N THR A 21 -18.68 25.74 -58.82
CA THR A 21 -17.88 26.87 -58.26
C THR A 21 -18.07 27.38 -56.80
N PRO A 22 -16.95 27.75 -56.13
CA PRO A 22 -16.93 28.11 -54.71
C PRO A 22 -17.34 29.57 -54.49
N ARG A 23 -18.25 29.82 -53.53
CA ARG A 23 -18.45 31.15 -52.93
C ARG A 23 -17.87 31.15 -51.52
N ALA A 24 -16.78 31.89 -51.35
CA ALA A 24 -16.21 32.22 -50.06
C ALA A 24 -17.17 33.09 -49.26
N SER A 25 -17.71 32.57 -48.15
CA SER A 25 -18.34 33.38 -47.10
C SER A 25 -17.31 33.62 -46.01
N ARG A 26 -16.75 34.83 -45.98
CA ARG A 26 -16.00 35.34 -44.82
C ARG A 26 -17.00 35.53 -43.67
N VAL A 27 -16.97 34.63 -42.68
CA VAL A 27 -17.58 34.89 -41.38
C VAL A 27 -16.59 35.75 -40.58
N ALA A 28 -17.07 36.92 -40.17
CA ALA A 28 -16.33 37.93 -39.44
C ALA A 28 -15.74 37.35 -38.15
N GLY A 29 -14.41 37.41 -38.03
CA GLY A 29 -13.70 37.07 -36.81
C GLY A 29 -14.05 38.04 -35.70
N LYS A 30 -14.59 37.51 -34.61
CA LYS A 30 -14.59 38.20 -33.32
C LYS A 30 -13.26 37.84 -32.68
N THR A 31 -12.32 38.79 -32.72
CA THR A 31 -11.00 38.69 -32.10
C THR A 31 -11.16 38.52 -30.59
N LEU A 32 -11.10 37.29 -30.11
CA LEU A 32 -10.89 37.03 -28.69
C LEU A 32 -9.48 37.48 -28.35
N ASN A 33 -9.38 38.48 -27.46
CA ASN A 33 -8.12 38.91 -26.89
C ASN A 33 -7.49 37.75 -26.11
N VAL A 34 -6.47 37.16 -26.72
CA VAL A 34 -5.56 36.13 -26.18
C VAL A 34 -5.16 36.35 -24.70
N PRO A 35 -4.89 37.57 -24.19
CA PRO A 35 -4.49 37.73 -22.78
C PRO A 35 -5.59 37.39 -21.76
N VAL A 36 -6.88 37.45 -22.12
CA VAL A 36 -7.99 37.17 -21.18
C VAL A 36 -8.19 35.67 -20.97
N LEU A 37 -7.92 34.85 -22.00
CA LEU A 37 -7.99 33.39 -21.92
C LEU A 37 -6.86 32.81 -21.05
N ILE A 38 -5.69 33.43 -21.05
CA ILE A 38 -4.53 32.98 -20.25
C ILE A 38 -4.78 33.20 -18.75
N ILE A 39 -5.36 34.35 -18.37
CA ILE A 39 -5.63 34.68 -16.95
C ILE A 39 -6.71 33.74 -16.36
N LEU A 40 -7.75 33.40 -17.11
CA LEU A 40 -8.81 32.47 -16.67
C LEU A 40 -8.30 31.05 -16.46
N ALA A 41 -7.36 30.57 -17.29
CA ALA A 41 -6.75 29.24 -17.13
C ALA A 41 -5.91 29.12 -15.84
N ILE A 42 -5.22 30.21 -15.44
CA ILE A 42 -4.38 30.24 -14.23
C ILE A 42 -5.23 30.20 -12.95
N VAL A 43 -6.38 30.88 -12.93
CA VAL A 43 -7.27 30.91 -11.76
C VAL A 43 -7.95 29.55 -11.52
N VAL A 44 -8.29 28.81 -12.58
CA VAL A 44 -8.83 27.43 -12.45
C VAL A 44 -7.76 26.45 -11.96
N ALA A 45 -6.51 26.59 -12.42
CA ALA A 45 -5.41 25.74 -11.95
C ALA A 45 -5.06 25.96 -10.47
N LEU A 46 -5.14 27.20 -9.98
CA LEU A 46 -4.88 27.52 -8.57
C LEU A 46 -6.03 27.12 -7.63
N ALA A 47 -7.28 27.11 -8.10
CA ALA A 47 -8.42 26.65 -7.31
C ALA A 47 -8.43 25.11 -7.13
N LEU A 48 -7.83 24.36 -8.06
CA LEU A 48 -7.69 22.90 -7.97
C LEU A 48 -6.48 22.45 -7.12
N GLY A 49 -5.49 23.32 -6.90
CA GLY A 49 -4.27 22.99 -6.16
C GLY A 49 -4.42 22.96 -4.64
N VAL A 50 -5.42 23.66 -4.07
CA VAL A 50 -5.59 23.81 -2.61
C VAL A 50 -6.39 22.66 -1.98
N LEU A 51 -7.08 21.83 -2.79
CA LEU A 51 -7.86 20.68 -2.32
C LEU A 51 -7.05 19.38 -2.14
N LEU A 52 -5.75 19.39 -2.46
CA LEU A 52 -4.87 18.23 -2.32
C LEU A 52 -3.98 18.29 -1.08
N ASN A 53 -4.39 18.99 -0.02
CA ASN A 53 -3.80 18.72 1.29
C ASN A 53 -4.32 17.34 1.73
N PRO A 54 -3.50 16.28 1.71
CA PRO A 54 -3.94 15.01 2.26
C PRO A 54 -4.28 15.26 3.72
N LEU A 55 -5.54 14.99 4.09
CA LEU A 55 -5.95 14.91 5.47
C LEU A 55 -4.91 14.03 6.20
N PRO A 56 -4.46 14.39 7.42
CA PRO A 56 -3.61 13.49 8.19
C PRO A 56 -4.34 12.15 8.27
N LYS A 57 -3.81 11.14 7.56
CA LYS A 57 -4.38 9.80 7.67
C LYS A 57 -4.24 9.39 9.13
N PRO A 58 -5.27 8.77 9.73
CA PRO A 58 -5.09 8.16 11.03
C PRO A 58 -3.86 7.26 10.95
N ALA A 59 -3.09 7.24 12.03
CA ALA A 59 -1.99 6.30 12.18
C ALA A 59 -2.51 4.91 11.77
N GLU A 60 -1.92 4.33 10.73
CA GLU A 60 -2.33 3.08 10.10
C GLU A 60 -1.13 2.13 10.04
N LEU A 61 -1.35 0.91 9.55
CA LEU A 61 -0.29 -0.01 9.15
C LEU A 61 -0.38 -0.17 7.62
N ALA A 62 0.13 0.79 6.87
CA ALA A 62 0.03 0.82 5.40
C ALA A 62 0.63 -0.43 4.74
N ILE A 63 1.59 -1.08 5.42
CA ILE A 63 2.15 -2.36 4.98
C ILE A 63 1.10 -3.45 4.78
N LEU A 64 -0.03 -3.41 5.48
CA LEU A 64 -1.10 -4.40 5.35
C LEU A 64 -1.98 -4.17 4.11
N ASN A 65 -1.91 -2.98 3.51
CA ASN A 65 -2.73 -2.61 2.35
C ASN A 65 -2.18 -3.14 1.02
N ARG A 66 -0.93 -3.63 0.98
CA ARG A 66 -0.39 -4.26 -0.23
C ARG A 66 -1.04 -5.61 -0.49
N PRO A 67 -1.14 -6.08 -1.75
CA PRO A 67 -1.56 -7.44 -2.06
C PRO A 67 -0.69 -8.49 -1.33
N ALA A 68 -1.33 -9.59 -0.94
CA ALA A 68 -0.61 -10.74 -0.39
C ALA A 68 0.25 -11.41 -1.46
N THR A 69 1.36 -11.98 -1.03
CA THR A 69 2.35 -12.72 -1.81
C THR A 69 2.59 -14.08 -1.15
N ALA A 70 3.28 -15.00 -1.83
CA ALA A 70 3.61 -16.31 -1.26
C ALA A 70 4.42 -16.21 0.05
N ALA A 71 5.24 -15.16 0.19
CA ALA A 71 6.05 -14.92 1.38
C ALA A 71 5.22 -14.50 2.61
N ASP A 72 3.95 -14.11 2.42
CA ASP A 72 3.03 -13.68 3.49
C ASP A 72 2.35 -14.87 4.18
N THR A 73 3.03 -16.00 4.24
CA THR A 73 2.57 -17.23 4.88
C THR A 73 3.46 -17.51 6.07
N LEU A 74 2.86 -17.83 7.22
CA LEU A 74 3.62 -18.22 8.40
C LEU A 74 4.35 -19.56 8.16
N PRO A 75 5.54 -19.74 8.75
CA PRO A 75 6.23 -21.03 8.73
C PRO A 75 5.41 -22.14 9.40
N GLU A 76 5.71 -23.39 9.04
CA GLU A 76 5.10 -24.56 9.67
C GLU A 76 5.31 -24.55 11.20
N GLY A 77 4.27 -24.90 11.95
CA GLY A 77 4.31 -24.93 13.42
C GLY A 77 4.16 -23.56 14.11
N VAL A 78 3.97 -22.48 13.36
CA VAL A 78 3.66 -21.15 13.91
C VAL A 78 2.15 -20.93 13.89
N ALA A 79 1.58 -20.64 15.06
CA ALA A 79 0.15 -20.36 15.16
C ALA A 79 -0.17 -18.96 14.60
N PRO A 80 -1.23 -18.81 13.79
CA PRO A 80 -1.67 -17.50 13.34
C PRO A 80 -2.21 -16.68 14.52
N VAL A 81 -1.80 -15.41 14.56
CA VAL A 81 -2.35 -14.41 15.48
C VAL A 81 -2.70 -13.15 14.67
N PRO A 82 -3.76 -12.40 15.01
CA PRO A 82 -4.80 -12.77 15.96
C PRO A 82 -5.64 -13.96 15.45
N ASN A 83 -6.42 -14.59 16.33
CA ASN A 83 -7.34 -15.67 15.94
C ASN A 83 -8.43 -15.15 14.98
N GLY A 84 -8.91 -16.01 14.08
CA GLY A 84 -9.98 -15.68 13.13
C GLY A 84 -9.48 -15.04 11.83
N GLU A 85 -10.37 -14.36 11.09
CA GLU A 85 -10.00 -13.66 9.86
C GLU A 85 -9.05 -12.49 10.13
N HIS A 86 -7.89 -12.50 9.49
CA HIS A 86 -6.90 -11.44 9.60
C HIS A 86 -6.13 -11.27 8.30
N THR A 87 -5.55 -10.09 8.12
CA THR A 87 -4.51 -9.84 7.12
C THR A 87 -3.16 -10.18 7.74
N LEU A 88 -2.27 -10.80 6.98
CA LEU A 88 -0.91 -11.14 7.38
C LEU A 88 0.07 -10.69 6.30
N ARG A 89 1.16 -10.04 6.67
CA ARG A 89 2.25 -9.67 5.75
C ARG A 89 3.60 -9.98 6.39
N LEU A 90 4.50 -10.59 5.62
CA LEU A 90 5.93 -10.52 5.89
C LEU A 90 6.38 -9.08 5.61
N VAL A 91 6.93 -8.41 6.62
CA VAL A 91 7.34 -7.01 6.52
C VAL A 91 8.84 -6.84 6.42
N ALA A 92 9.60 -7.80 6.94
CA ALA A 92 11.05 -7.81 6.80
C ALA A 92 11.64 -9.21 7.01
N ASP A 93 12.82 -9.39 6.44
CA ASP A 93 13.77 -10.45 6.75
C ASP A 93 15.11 -9.78 7.05
N ALA A 94 15.60 -9.93 8.28
CA ALA A 94 16.85 -9.31 8.72
C ALA A 94 17.58 -10.20 9.72
N ASP A 95 18.88 -10.40 9.51
CA ASP A 95 19.75 -11.23 10.35
C ASP A 95 19.23 -12.68 10.56
N GLY A 96 18.54 -13.25 9.55
CA GLY A 96 17.93 -14.58 9.63
C GLY A 96 16.70 -14.63 10.56
N ILE A 97 16.02 -13.50 10.71
CA ILE A 97 14.78 -13.35 11.46
C ILE A 97 13.74 -12.75 10.53
N ARG A 98 12.60 -13.45 10.39
CA ARG A 98 11.45 -12.98 9.63
C ARG A 98 10.43 -12.34 10.56
N TYR A 99 9.95 -11.17 10.15
CA TYR A 99 9.01 -10.35 10.89
C TYR A 99 7.70 -10.31 10.14
N PHE A 100 6.64 -10.81 10.75
CA PHE A 100 5.30 -10.79 10.19
C PHE A 100 4.42 -9.84 10.99
N VAL A 101 3.64 -9.03 10.31
CA VAL A 101 2.62 -8.18 10.91
C VAL A 101 1.26 -8.67 10.46
N SER A 102 0.33 -8.73 11.41
CA SER A 102 -1.05 -9.10 11.14
C SER A 102 -2.04 -8.20 11.84
N GLN A 103 -3.24 -8.15 11.32
CA GLN A 103 -4.32 -7.34 11.86
C GLN A 103 -5.66 -7.98 11.58
N ASN A 104 -6.54 -7.97 12.57
CA ASN A 104 -7.92 -8.42 12.39
C ASN A 104 -8.71 -7.48 11.46
N LYS A 105 -9.83 -7.95 10.94
CA LYS A 105 -10.61 -7.26 9.90
C LYS A 105 -11.07 -5.84 10.25
N ASP A 106 -11.33 -5.58 11.53
CA ASP A 106 -11.78 -4.29 12.05
C ASP A 106 -10.63 -3.40 12.56
N ALA A 107 -9.37 -3.83 12.36
CA ALA A 107 -8.17 -3.16 12.82
C ALA A 107 -8.09 -2.91 14.34
N SER A 108 -8.91 -3.59 15.15
CA SER A 108 -8.91 -3.40 16.61
C SER A 108 -7.75 -4.11 17.32
N THR A 109 -7.13 -5.10 16.67
CA THR A 109 -5.97 -5.86 17.17
C THR A 109 -4.92 -5.98 16.08
N SER A 110 -3.69 -5.59 16.40
CA SER A 110 -2.53 -5.75 15.52
C SER A 110 -1.44 -6.55 16.22
N CYS A 111 -0.85 -7.51 15.53
CA CYS A 111 0.12 -8.42 16.10
C CYS A 111 1.43 -8.40 15.32
N LEU A 112 2.51 -8.68 16.04
CA LEU A 112 3.83 -8.91 15.50
C LEU A 112 4.23 -10.36 15.80
N THR A 113 4.69 -11.07 14.79
CA THR A 113 5.30 -12.39 14.91
C THR A 113 6.74 -12.32 14.46
N VAL A 114 7.65 -12.78 15.32
CA VAL A 114 9.08 -12.85 15.08
C VAL A 114 9.48 -14.30 14.97
N PHE A 115 10.02 -14.68 13.80
CA PHE A 115 10.45 -16.04 13.51
C PHE A 115 11.95 -16.09 13.21
N PRO A 116 12.79 -16.52 14.16
CA PRO A 116 14.22 -16.72 13.92
C PRO A 116 14.46 -18.05 13.19
N ASP A 117 14.93 -18.00 11.94
CA ASP A 117 15.11 -19.19 11.09
C ASP A 117 16.15 -20.17 11.67
N ASN A 118 17.17 -19.64 12.36
CA ASN A 118 18.19 -20.45 13.03
C ASN A 118 17.70 -21.11 14.34
N TYR A 119 16.58 -20.64 14.90
CA TYR A 119 16.02 -21.11 16.17
C TYR A 119 14.48 -21.22 16.07
N PRO A 120 13.93 -22.04 15.16
CA PRO A 120 12.53 -21.99 14.78
C PRO A 120 11.56 -22.38 15.92
N ARG A 121 12.04 -22.92 17.04
CA ARG A 121 11.23 -23.19 18.25
C ARG A 121 11.14 -22.00 19.22
N GLN A 122 11.89 -20.93 18.97
CA GLN A 122 11.95 -19.73 19.81
C GLN A 122 11.25 -18.54 19.13
N TRP A 123 10.34 -18.82 18.20
CA TRP A 123 9.45 -17.80 17.65
C TRP A 123 8.58 -17.23 18.76
N VAL A 124 8.26 -15.95 18.64
CA VAL A 124 7.40 -15.24 19.60
C VAL A 124 6.42 -14.39 18.84
N ALA A 125 5.22 -14.26 19.38
CA ALA A 125 4.21 -13.36 18.85
C ALA A 125 3.51 -12.62 19.98
N GLY A 126 3.10 -11.39 19.70
CA GLY A 126 2.36 -10.57 20.65
C GLY A 126 1.44 -9.62 19.90
N CYS A 127 0.35 -9.26 20.58
CA CYS A 127 -0.68 -8.42 20.03
C CYS A 127 -0.86 -7.19 20.90
N GLY A 128 -1.16 -6.08 20.25
CA GLY A 128 -1.57 -4.84 20.86
C GLY A 128 -3.00 -4.51 20.49
N THR A 129 -3.54 -3.51 21.18
CA THR A 129 -4.65 -2.76 20.59
C THR A 129 -4.14 -2.18 19.27
N GLY A 130 -4.98 -2.20 18.24
CA GLY A 130 -4.67 -1.58 16.96
C GLY A 130 -4.38 -0.08 17.10
N THR A 131 -4.17 0.58 15.97
CA THR A 131 -3.54 1.89 15.94
C THR A 131 -4.32 2.95 16.71
N LYS A 132 -3.73 3.44 17.82
CA LYS A 132 -4.28 4.51 18.66
C LYS A 132 -3.27 5.65 18.80
N GLY A 133 -3.24 6.52 17.79
CA GLY A 133 -2.33 7.66 17.77
C GLY A 133 -0.86 7.24 17.65
N ASN A 134 0.03 7.93 18.36
CA ASN A 134 1.49 7.79 18.27
C ASN A 134 2.08 6.90 19.38
N GLN A 135 1.48 5.74 19.65
CA GLN A 135 1.92 4.80 20.69
C GLN A 135 2.46 3.51 20.08
N GLU A 136 3.35 2.83 20.80
CA GLU A 136 3.72 1.45 20.48
C GLU A 136 2.46 0.57 20.45
N ILE A 137 2.33 -0.26 19.43
CA ILE A 137 1.24 -1.23 19.34
C ILE A 137 1.57 -2.41 20.25
N THR A 138 2.74 -3.01 20.06
CA THR A 138 3.19 -4.12 20.90
C THR A 138 4.71 -4.21 20.92
N ARG A 139 5.23 -4.77 22.00
CA ARG A 139 6.64 -5.06 22.19
C ARG A 139 6.77 -6.50 22.66
N ILE A 140 7.59 -7.27 21.95
CA ILE A 140 7.84 -8.68 22.23
C ILE A 140 9.34 -8.94 22.32
N GLY A 141 9.69 -10.06 22.94
CA GLY A 141 11.07 -10.47 23.08
C GLY A 141 11.22 -11.97 23.12
N SER A 142 12.30 -12.44 22.50
CA SER A 142 12.81 -13.80 22.64
C SER A 142 14.19 -13.71 23.29
N ASN A 143 14.36 -14.36 24.43
CA ASN A 143 15.55 -14.24 25.27
C ASN A 143 16.81 -14.69 24.52
N GLY A 144 17.82 -13.82 24.45
CA GLY A 144 19.07 -14.13 23.76
C GLY A 144 18.99 -14.10 22.23
N ILE A 145 17.85 -13.69 21.65
CA ILE A 145 17.67 -13.53 20.20
C ILE A 145 17.40 -12.06 19.87
N VAL A 146 16.20 -11.56 20.19
CA VAL A 146 15.75 -10.24 19.76
C VAL A 146 14.61 -9.71 20.64
N SER A 147 14.56 -8.40 20.82
CA SER A 147 13.35 -7.68 21.23
C SER A 147 12.88 -6.88 20.03
N ALA A 148 11.59 -6.94 19.73
CA ALA A 148 10.99 -6.27 18.59
C ALA A 148 9.76 -5.46 19.01
N VAL A 149 9.54 -4.33 18.35
CA VAL A 149 8.46 -3.39 18.60
C VAL A 149 7.72 -3.16 17.29
N LEU A 150 6.39 -3.27 17.34
CA LEU A 150 5.49 -2.86 16.28
C LEU A 150 4.96 -1.47 16.60
N VAL A 151 5.06 -0.56 15.64
CA VAL A 151 4.65 0.84 15.77
C VAL A 151 3.76 1.28 14.60
N PRO A 152 2.90 2.28 14.80
CA PRO A 152 2.11 2.87 13.72
C PRO A 152 2.97 3.50 12.61
N ASP A 153 2.36 3.73 11.46
CA ASP A 153 2.91 4.65 10.46
C ASP A 153 3.11 6.05 11.06
N GLY A 154 4.25 6.66 10.74
CA GLY A 154 4.59 8.00 11.23
C GLY A 154 4.99 8.06 12.71
N TYR A 155 5.26 6.91 13.35
CA TYR A 155 5.71 6.86 14.73
C TYR A 155 7.02 7.63 14.96
N ASP A 156 7.07 8.44 16.03
CA ASP A 156 8.33 9.04 16.48
C ASP A 156 9.18 8.01 17.22
N ALA A 157 10.15 7.43 16.51
CA ALA A 157 11.01 6.37 17.01
C ALA A 157 12.23 6.86 17.79
N SER A 158 12.35 8.17 18.08
CA SER A 158 13.54 8.74 18.72
C SER A 158 13.90 8.03 20.04
N GLU A 159 12.91 7.71 20.87
CA GLU A 159 13.14 7.00 22.15
C GLU A 159 13.59 5.55 21.93
N LEU A 160 13.03 4.86 20.94
CA LEU A 160 13.42 3.49 20.58
C LEU A 160 14.88 3.44 20.12
N GLU A 161 15.25 4.36 19.24
CA GLU A 161 16.59 4.45 18.67
C GLU A 161 17.63 4.78 19.73
N GLN A 162 17.32 5.71 20.65
CA GLN A 162 18.16 5.99 21.83
C GLN A 162 18.28 4.76 22.74
N GLY A 163 17.22 3.94 22.84
CA GLY A 163 17.21 2.67 23.55
C GLY A 163 17.97 1.53 22.83
N GLY A 164 18.59 1.79 21.68
CA GLY A 164 19.38 0.82 20.94
C GLY A 164 18.59 -0.07 19.97
N PHE A 165 17.30 0.23 19.75
CA PHE A 165 16.53 -0.41 18.69
C PHE A 165 16.94 0.16 17.33
N LYS A 166 16.99 -0.73 16.33
CA LYS A 166 17.23 -0.37 14.94
C LYS A 166 15.95 -0.53 14.15
N ARG A 167 15.69 0.38 13.23
CA ARG A 167 14.60 0.25 12.26
C ARG A 167 14.89 -0.92 11.32
N ILE A 168 14.01 -1.92 11.34
CA ILE A 168 14.05 -3.09 10.45
C ILE A 168 13.06 -2.90 9.28
N HIS A 169 11.93 -2.28 9.58
CA HIS A 169 10.90 -1.84 8.65
C HIS A 169 10.26 -0.56 9.20
N ASP A 170 9.50 0.18 8.40
CA ASP A 170 8.81 1.42 8.80
C ASP A 170 8.00 1.29 10.09
N ASN A 171 7.40 0.11 10.29
CA ASN A 171 6.58 -0.23 11.46
C ASN A 171 7.27 -1.17 12.44
N VAL A 172 8.50 -1.64 12.18
CA VAL A 172 9.14 -2.66 13.01
C VAL A 172 10.56 -2.24 13.38
N TYR A 173 10.79 -2.18 14.69
CA TYR A 173 12.09 -1.87 15.28
C TYR A 173 12.57 -3.07 16.08
N ALA A 174 13.86 -3.38 16.04
CA ALA A 174 14.42 -4.51 16.76
C ALA A 174 15.77 -4.20 17.40
N ALA A 175 16.02 -4.80 18.55
CA ALA A 175 17.28 -4.77 19.28
C ALA A 175 17.70 -6.21 19.61
N ARG A 176 19.00 -6.52 19.54
CA ARG A 176 19.49 -7.82 20.03
C ARG A 176 19.33 -7.88 21.54
N THR A 177 18.79 -8.99 22.04
CA THR A 177 18.71 -9.23 23.47
C THR A 177 19.94 -10.01 23.92
N PRO A 178 20.69 -9.55 24.93
CA PRO A 178 21.72 -10.35 25.56
C PRO A 178 21.11 -11.63 26.13
N ARG A 179 21.80 -12.76 25.98
CA ARG A 179 21.40 -13.99 26.66
C ARG A 179 21.74 -13.84 28.14
N VAL A 180 20.74 -13.88 29.02
CA VAL A 180 20.96 -13.96 30.47
C VAL A 180 21.34 -15.41 30.80
N PRO A 181 22.52 -15.68 31.38
CA PRO A 181 22.88 -17.05 31.78
C PRO A 181 21.90 -17.60 32.82
N GLY A 182 21.36 -18.80 32.58
CA GLY A 182 20.49 -19.52 33.53
C GLY A 182 18.98 -19.35 33.33
N SER A 183 18.53 -18.53 32.37
CA SER A 183 17.12 -18.51 31.94
C SER A 183 16.91 -19.54 30.81
N PHE A 184 16.06 -20.54 31.05
CA PHE A 184 15.59 -21.51 30.04
C PHE A 184 14.23 -21.10 29.50
#